data_AF-A0A450ZM43-F1
#
_entry.id   AF-A0A450ZM43-F1
#
_cell.length_a   1.000
_cell.length_b   1.000
_cell.length_c   1.000
_cell.angle_alpha   90.00
_cell.angle_beta   90.00
_cell.angle_gamma   90.00
#
_symmetry.space_group_name_H-M   'P 1'
#
loop_
_entity.id
_entity.type
_entity.pdbx_description
1 polymer ?
#
loop_
_entity_poly.entity_id
_entity_poly.type
_entity_poly.pdbx_seq_one_letter_code
_entity_poly.pdbx_strand_id
1 'polypeptide(L)'
;MIVLEEVVIMITFDELNTQNHDLTELSNVLLYLIADRAMCDTKIVYKLFSQYFEEVHQHLDILDHLYPILLADRDHKANNAANNFMSGEQEIKKIIAKYLKTWFSKKKHELIIKNYEEFLQDTQTLFHLVLDRIQDETEHLYPLVRRMGFEG
;
A
#
# COMPACT_ATOMS: atom_id res chain seq x y z
N MET A 1 9.43 -36.14 5.90
CA MET A 1 8.35 -35.30 6.46
C MET A 1 8.99 -33.97 6.81
N ILE A 2 9.39 -33.28 5.74
CA ILE A 2 8.77 -32.04 5.26
C ILE A 2 9.15 -30.89 6.20
N VAL A 3 10.32 -30.35 5.85
CA VAL A 3 10.83 -29.03 6.17
C VAL A 3 9.80 -28.01 5.63
N LEU A 4 8.82 -27.64 6.45
CA LEU A 4 7.82 -26.60 6.15
C LEU A 4 7.59 -25.67 7.35
N GLU A 5 8.53 -25.59 8.29
CA GLU A 5 8.39 -24.74 9.49
C GLU A 5 9.40 -23.58 9.57
N GLU A 6 10.23 -23.32 8.56
CA GLU A 6 11.25 -22.24 8.59
C GLU A 6 11.22 -21.31 7.36
N VAL A 7 10.06 -21.09 6.76
CA VAL A 7 9.83 -19.93 5.90
C VAL A 7 8.54 -19.23 6.34
N VAL A 8 8.33 -19.12 7.65
CA VAL A 8 7.46 -18.07 8.16
C VAL A 8 8.30 -16.81 8.04
N ILE A 9 7.99 -16.04 7.01
CA ILE A 9 8.54 -14.72 6.72
C ILE A 9 8.57 -13.92 8.03
N MET A 10 9.74 -13.82 8.67
CA MET A 10 9.93 -12.99 9.85
C MET A 10 10.09 -11.54 9.38
N ILE A 11 9.03 -11.01 8.79
CA ILE A 11 8.92 -9.57 8.57
C ILE A 11 8.74 -8.96 9.94
N THR A 12 9.68 -8.10 10.28
CA THR A 12 9.69 -7.46 11.58
C THR A 12 8.68 -6.33 11.59
N PHE A 13 8.16 -6.03 12.78
CA PHE A 13 7.34 -4.85 12.99
C PHE A 13 8.02 -3.55 12.52
N ASP A 14 9.35 -3.49 12.63
CA ASP A 14 10.15 -2.35 12.19
C ASP A 14 10.18 -2.22 10.66
N GLU A 15 10.18 -3.33 9.94
CA GLU A 15 10.10 -3.34 8.47
C GLU A 15 8.75 -2.81 7.98
N LEU A 16 7.63 -3.19 8.63
CA LEU A 16 6.30 -2.65 8.34
C LEU A 16 6.22 -1.14 8.58
N ASN A 17 6.77 -0.64 9.69
CA ASN A 17 6.81 0.81 9.93
C ASN A 17 7.69 1.56 8.94
N THR A 18 8.81 0.95 8.53
CA THR A 18 9.70 1.55 7.54
C THR A 18 8.96 1.70 6.22
N GLN A 19 8.23 0.67 5.78
CA GLN A 19 7.39 0.76 4.57
C GLN A 19 6.31 1.83 4.70
N ASN A 20 5.62 1.92 5.84
CA ASN A 20 4.63 2.98 6.07
C ASN A 20 5.23 4.38 6.01
N HIS A 21 6.43 4.54 6.58
CA HIS A 21 7.16 5.81 6.54
C HIS A 21 7.51 6.19 5.10
N ASP A 22 8.16 5.28 4.37
CA ASP A 22 8.60 5.50 2.98
C ASP A 22 7.40 5.80 2.05
N LEU A 23 6.30 5.05 2.18
CA LEU A 23 5.06 5.29 1.44
C LEU A 23 4.43 6.65 1.77
N THR A 24 4.48 7.06 3.04
CA THR A 24 3.99 8.37 3.46
C THR A 24 4.84 9.49 2.87
N GLU A 25 6.16 9.35 2.89
CA GLU A 25 7.07 10.33 2.28
C GLU A 25 6.87 10.44 0.77
N LEU A 26 6.82 9.30 0.07
CA LEU A 26 6.57 9.27 -1.38
C LEU A 26 5.21 9.88 -1.74
N SER A 27 4.16 9.59 -0.97
CA SER A 27 2.84 10.18 -1.17
C SER A 27 2.91 11.71 -1.10
N ASN A 28 3.54 12.24 -0.06
CA ASN A 28 3.67 13.68 0.16
C ASN A 28 4.49 14.37 -0.94
N VAL A 29 5.63 13.77 -1.34
CA VAL A 29 6.47 14.27 -2.42
C VAL A 29 5.70 14.27 -3.74
N LEU A 30 5.02 13.18 -4.07
CA LEU A 30 4.24 13.09 -5.30
C LEU A 30 3.07 14.08 -5.32
N LEU A 31 2.34 14.27 -4.21
CA LEU A 31 1.27 15.28 -4.11
C LEU A 31 1.78 16.69 -4.43
N TYR A 32 2.97 17.04 -3.93
CA TYR A 32 3.57 18.34 -4.20
C TYR A 32 3.99 18.47 -5.68
N LEU A 33 4.61 17.43 -6.24
CA LEU A 33 5.07 17.45 -7.63
C LEU A 33 3.90 17.54 -8.62
N ILE A 34 2.85 16.75 -8.42
CA ILE A 34 1.72 16.71 -9.36
C ILE A 34 0.86 17.97 -9.35
N ALA A 35 0.99 18.84 -8.33
CA ALA A 35 0.33 20.14 -8.28
C ALA A 35 0.84 21.10 -9.36
N ASP A 36 2.01 20.82 -9.96
CA ASP A 36 2.48 21.47 -11.17
C ASP A 36 2.36 20.52 -12.37
N ARG A 37 1.47 20.85 -13.32
CA ARG A 37 1.24 20.04 -14.53
C ARG A 37 2.53 19.74 -15.30
N ALA A 38 3.48 20.67 -15.34
CA ALA A 38 4.72 20.50 -16.09
C ALA A 38 5.58 19.37 -15.51
N MET A 39 5.50 19.14 -14.18
CA MET A 39 6.23 18.06 -13.52
C MET A 39 5.71 16.69 -13.96
N CYS A 40 4.41 16.55 -14.21
CA CYS A 40 3.80 15.27 -14.57
C CYS A 40 4.29 14.72 -15.93
N ASP A 41 4.82 15.56 -16.82
CA ASP A 41 5.39 15.11 -18.10
C ASP A 41 6.87 14.68 -17.98
N THR A 42 7.47 14.83 -16.79
CA THR A 42 8.85 14.43 -16.57
C THR A 42 8.97 12.91 -16.37
N LYS A 43 10.06 12.35 -16.87
CA LYS A 43 10.42 10.94 -16.60
C LYS A 43 10.69 10.69 -15.11
N ILE A 44 11.01 11.73 -14.34
CA ILE A 44 11.27 11.63 -12.91
C ILE A 44 9.97 11.33 -12.18
N VAL A 45 8.90 12.09 -12.45
CA VAL A 45 7.58 11.83 -11.83
C VAL A 45 7.07 10.44 -12.20
N TYR A 46 7.19 10.02 -13.47
CA TYR A 46 6.83 8.65 -13.86
C TYR A 46 7.56 7.59 -13.03
N LYS A 47 8.87 7.75 -12.81
CA LYS A 47 9.68 6.81 -12.02
C LYS A 47 9.24 6.79 -10.55
N LEU A 48 9.02 7.96 -9.96
CA LEU A 48 8.57 8.07 -8.56
C LEU A 48 7.20 7.40 -8.36
N PHE A 49 6.25 7.61 -9.27
CA PHE A 49 5.00 6.87 -9.23
C PHE A 49 5.19 5.36 -9.39
N SER A 50 6.07 4.95 -10.31
CA SER A 50 6.32 3.53 -10.53
C SER A 50 6.92 2.86 -9.29
N GLN A 51 7.83 3.56 -8.60
CA GLN A 51 8.37 3.16 -7.31
C GLN A 51 7.27 3.09 -6.25
N TYR A 52 6.47 4.15 -6.11
CA TYR A 52 5.36 4.20 -5.16
C TYR A 52 4.41 3.01 -5.32
N PHE A 53 3.97 2.72 -6.55
CA PHE A 53 3.07 1.59 -6.78
C PHE A 53 3.70 0.23 -6.50
N GLU A 54 5.00 0.08 -6.78
CA GLU A 54 5.73 -1.14 -6.43
C GLU A 54 5.80 -1.32 -4.91
N GLU A 55 6.15 -0.25 -4.17
CA GLU A 55 6.20 -0.29 -2.70
C GLU A 55 4.83 -0.56 -2.08
N VAL A 56 3.76 0.06 -2.59
CA VAL A 56 2.40 -0.25 -2.12
C VAL A 56 2.05 -1.71 -2.38
N HIS A 57 2.37 -2.25 -3.56
CA HIS A 57 2.11 -3.65 -3.86
C HIS A 57 2.88 -4.60 -2.95
N GLN A 58 4.17 -4.34 -2.73
CA GLN A 58 5.01 -5.14 -1.83
C GLN A 58 4.48 -5.08 -0.40
N HIS A 59 4.13 -3.89 0.08
CA HIS A 59 3.57 -3.70 1.41
C HIS A 59 2.26 -4.48 1.62
N LEU A 60 1.33 -4.38 0.67
CA LEU A 60 0.07 -5.13 0.75
C LEU A 60 0.30 -6.65 0.68
N ASP A 61 1.19 -7.12 -0.20
CA ASP A 61 1.51 -8.55 -0.30
C ASP A 61 2.11 -9.10 1.00
N ILE A 62 2.87 -8.28 1.74
CA ILE A 62 3.37 -8.64 3.06
C ILE A 62 2.22 -8.82 4.06
N LEU A 63 1.26 -7.89 4.09
CA LEU A 63 0.10 -7.97 4.97
C LEU A 63 -0.80 -9.17 4.65
N ASP A 64 -0.91 -9.54 3.37
CA ASP A 64 -1.64 -10.74 2.93
C ASP A 64 -1.14 -12.01 3.62
N HIS A 65 0.15 -12.09 3.98
CA HIS A 65 0.73 -13.20 4.74
C HIS A 65 0.37 -13.18 6.23
N LEU A 66 0.02 -12.01 6.79
CA LEU A 66 -0.34 -11.86 8.20
C LEU A 66 -1.80 -12.28 8.46
N TYR A 67 -2.72 -12.04 7.52
CA TYR A 67 -4.15 -12.29 7.77
C TYR A 67 -4.47 -13.73 8.18
N PRO A 68 -3.92 -14.79 7.58
CA PRO A 68 -4.20 -16.16 8.00
C PRO A 68 -3.84 -16.42 9.48
N ILE A 69 -2.76 -15.79 9.97
CA ILE A 69 -2.31 -15.91 11.36
C ILE A 69 -3.30 -15.21 12.29
N LEU A 70 -3.70 -13.98 11.94
CA LEU A 70 -4.68 -13.19 12.70
C LEU A 70 -6.06 -13.86 12.74
N LEU A 71 -6.46 -14.52 11.64
CA LEU A 71 -7.74 -15.22 11.52
C LEU A 71 -7.78 -16.53 12.31
N ALA A 72 -6.63 -17.16 12.55
CA ALA A 72 -6.52 -18.35 13.38
C ALA A 72 -6.57 -18.07 14.89
N ASP A 73 -6.49 -16.80 15.30
CA ASP A 73 -6.61 -16.38 16.70
C ASP A 73 -8.04 -16.63 17.24
N ARG A 74 -8.15 -16.94 18.53
CA ARG A 74 -9.43 -17.17 19.21
C ARG A 74 -10.15 -15.87 19.57
N ASP A 75 -9.47 -14.73 19.49
CA ASP A 75 -10.04 -13.40 19.69
C ASP A 75 -10.89 -13.01 18.47
N HIS A 76 -12.21 -13.06 18.65
CA HIS A 76 -13.17 -12.61 17.64
C HIS A 76 -12.93 -11.17 17.16
N LYS A 77 -12.33 -10.30 17.99
CA LYS A 77 -11.99 -8.93 17.55
C LYS A 77 -10.83 -8.93 16.56
N ALA A 78 -9.81 -9.75 16.79
CA ALA A 78 -8.68 -9.90 15.88
C ALA A 78 -9.13 -10.47 14.52
N ASN A 79 -9.99 -11.50 14.56
CA ASN A 79 -10.55 -12.10 13.35
C ASN A 79 -11.40 -11.12 12.53
N ASN A 80 -12.28 -10.36 13.18
CA ASN A 80 -13.10 -9.35 12.51
C ASN A 80 -12.25 -8.22 11.91
N ALA A 81 -11.24 -7.75 12.63
CA ALA A 81 -10.31 -6.75 12.12
C ALA A 81 -9.56 -7.27 10.89
N ALA A 82 -8.98 -8.48 10.97
CA ALA A 82 -8.28 -9.09 9.84
C ALA A 82 -9.17 -9.25 8.60
N ASN A 83 -10.42 -9.68 8.75
CA ASN A 83 -11.38 -9.75 7.64
C ASN A 83 -11.65 -8.37 7.01
N ASN A 84 -11.81 -7.33 7.83
CA ASN A 84 -12.04 -5.97 7.34
C ASN A 84 -10.82 -5.43 6.58
N PHE A 85 -9.60 -5.62 7.12
CA PHE A 85 -8.36 -5.21 6.45
C PHE A 85 -8.14 -5.97 5.15
N MET A 86 -8.36 -7.29 5.13
CA MET A 86 -8.26 -8.10 3.92
C MET A 86 -9.26 -7.65 2.84
N SER A 87 -10.51 -7.40 3.22
CA SER A 87 -11.53 -6.88 2.28
C SER A 87 -11.16 -5.49 1.74
N GLY A 88 -10.74 -4.58 2.62
CA GLY A 88 -10.31 -3.24 2.25
C GLY A 88 -9.11 -3.28 1.30
N GLU A 89 -8.13 -4.13 1.56
CA GLU A 89 -6.94 -4.30 0.71
C GLU A 89 -7.31 -4.71 -0.72
N GLN A 90 -8.26 -5.64 -0.88
CA GLN A 90 -8.72 -6.06 -2.21
C GLN A 90 -9.36 -4.90 -2.98
N GLU A 91 -10.09 -4.01 -2.30
CA GLU A 91 -10.64 -2.80 -2.92
C GLU A 91 -9.53 -1.81 -3.32
N ILE A 92 -8.52 -1.59 -2.47
CA ILE A 92 -7.36 -0.76 -2.79
C ILE A 92 -6.63 -1.30 -4.03
N LYS A 93 -6.35 -2.61 -4.07
CA LYS A 93 -5.71 -3.28 -5.22
C LYS A 93 -6.50 -3.06 -6.51
N LYS A 94 -7.84 -3.12 -6.47
CA LYS A 94 -8.72 -2.84 -7.63
C LYS A 94 -8.64 -1.37 -8.08
N ILE A 95 -8.66 -0.44 -7.13
CA ILE A 95 -8.58 1.00 -7.41
C ILE A 95 -7.23 1.34 -8.07
N ILE A 96 -6.12 0.83 -7.52
CA ILE A 96 -4.77 0.97 -8.11
C ILE A 96 -4.74 0.41 -9.54
N ALA A 97 -5.26 -0.81 -9.74
CA ALA A 97 -5.27 -1.43 -11.06
C ALA A 97 -6.07 -0.61 -12.09
N LYS A 98 -7.18 0.01 -11.67
CA LYS A 98 -7.95 0.92 -12.52
C LYS A 98 -7.17 2.21 -12.80
N TYR A 99 -6.60 2.82 -11.76
CA TYR A 99 -5.82 4.05 -11.87
C TYR A 99 -4.64 3.90 -12.84
N LEU A 100 -3.85 2.83 -12.70
CA LEU A 100 -2.74 2.51 -13.60
C LEU A 100 -3.20 2.34 -15.06
N LYS A 101 -4.35 1.69 -15.30
CA LYS A 101 -4.90 1.55 -16.66
C LYS A 101 -5.31 2.88 -17.26
N THR A 102 -5.83 3.80 -16.46
CA THR A 102 -6.29 5.12 -16.91
C THR A 102 -5.12 6.05 -17.21
N TRP A 103 -4.15 6.14 -16.28
CA TRP A 103 -3.18 7.23 -16.25
C TRP A 103 -1.75 6.82 -16.64
N PHE A 104 -1.44 5.53 -16.83
CA PHE A 104 -0.06 5.08 -17.12
C PHE A 104 0.09 4.44 -18.51
N SER A 105 1.18 4.79 -19.19
CA SER A 105 1.67 4.07 -20.36
C SER A 105 2.91 3.26 -20.01
N LYS A 106 2.76 1.96 -19.74
CA LYS A 106 3.92 1.06 -19.52
C LYS A 106 4.85 1.01 -20.74
N LYS A 107 4.30 1.04 -21.96
CA LYS A 107 5.10 0.98 -23.20
C LYS A 107 6.01 2.20 -23.37
N LYS A 108 5.51 3.38 -23.01
CA LYS A 108 6.21 4.65 -23.24
C LYS A 108 6.94 5.18 -22.01
N HIS A 109 6.70 4.59 -20.85
CA HIS A 109 7.22 5.04 -19.56
C HIS A 109 6.84 6.51 -19.27
N GLU A 110 5.57 6.84 -19.48
CA GLU A 110 4.99 8.19 -19.27
C GLU A 110 3.57 8.12 -18.68
N LEU A 111 3.12 9.23 -18.10
CA LEU A 111 1.72 9.42 -17.70
C LEU A 111 0.86 9.85 -18.91
N ILE A 112 -0.35 9.30 -19.01
CA ILE A 112 -1.32 9.64 -20.06
C ILE A 112 -2.38 10.58 -19.49
N ILE A 113 -2.06 11.87 -19.40
CA ILE A 113 -2.94 12.86 -18.78
C ILE A 113 -3.73 13.60 -19.86
N LYS A 114 -4.98 13.16 -20.08
CA LYS A 114 -5.92 13.82 -21.01
C LYS A 114 -6.63 15.02 -20.39
N ASN A 115 -6.99 14.88 -19.12
CA ASN A 115 -7.58 15.92 -18.29
C ASN A 115 -6.76 16.01 -17.00
N TYR A 116 -6.13 17.17 -16.78
CA TYR A 116 -5.27 17.37 -15.63
C TYR A 116 -6.03 17.45 -14.31
N GLU A 117 -7.18 18.10 -14.28
CA GLU A 117 -7.99 18.24 -13.07
C GLU A 117 -8.50 16.88 -12.59
N GLU A 118 -8.99 16.06 -13.53
CA GLU A 118 -9.44 14.69 -13.26
C GLU A 118 -8.27 13.80 -12.78
N PHE A 119 -7.12 13.88 -13.44
CA PHE A 119 -5.90 13.19 -12.99
C PHE A 119 -5.51 13.60 -11.56
N LEU A 120 -5.49 14.90 -11.28
CA LEU A 120 -5.10 15.42 -9.97
C LEU A 120 -6.06 14.94 -8.89
N GLN A 121 -7.37 15.02 -9.14
CA GLN A 121 -8.41 14.55 -8.21
C GLN A 121 -8.33 13.05 -7.97
N ASP A 122 -8.19 12.24 -9.03
CA ASP A 122 -8.04 10.79 -8.94
C ASP A 122 -6.79 10.41 -8.12
N THR A 123 -5.68 11.11 -8.37
CA THR A 123 -4.41 10.85 -7.70
C THR A 123 -4.48 11.23 -6.22
N GLN A 124 -5.03 12.40 -5.91
CA GLN A 124 -5.26 12.82 -4.53
C GLN A 124 -6.15 11.81 -3.80
N THR A 125 -7.26 11.39 -4.40
CA THR A 125 -8.18 10.40 -3.81
C THR A 125 -7.46 9.08 -3.52
N LEU A 126 -6.66 8.59 -4.48
CA LEU A 126 -5.90 7.36 -4.32
C LEU A 126 -4.88 7.44 -3.19
N PHE A 127 -4.13 8.54 -3.11
CA PHE A 127 -3.11 8.71 -2.06
C PHE A 127 -3.74 8.87 -0.68
N HIS A 128 -4.83 9.62 -0.54
CA HIS A 128 -5.56 9.69 0.72
C HIS A 128 -6.01 8.29 1.16
N LEU A 129 -6.54 7.48 0.25
CA LEU A 129 -6.95 6.12 0.56
C LEU A 129 -5.79 5.22 1.02
N VAL A 130 -4.58 5.39 0.48
CA VAL A 130 -3.39 4.65 0.96
C VAL A 130 -2.90 5.19 2.30
N LEU A 131 -2.93 6.50 2.52
CA LEU A 131 -2.54 7.12 3.79
C LEU A 131 -3.50 6.74 4.93
N ASP A 132 -4.82 6.78 4.66
CA ASP A 132 -5.85 6.34 5.61
C ASP A 132 -5.63 4.86 5.96
N ARG A 133 -5.28 4.03 4.97
CA ARG A 133 -4.94 2.63 5.19
C ARG A 133 -3.72 2.46 6.12
N ILE A 134 -2.64 3.19 5.88
CA ILE A 134 -1.43 3.18 6.73
C ILE A 134 -1.75 3.61 8.17
N GLN A 135 -2.60 4.62 8.33
CA GLN A 135 -3.06 5.07 9.64
C GLN A 135 -3.88 3.97 10.35
N ASP A 136 -4.88 3.41 9.67
CA ASP A 136 -5.71 2.33 10.21
C ASP A 136 -4.87 1.12 10.62
N GLU A 137 -3.86 0.75 9.82
CA GLU A 137 -2.95 -0.34 10.17
C GLU A 137 -2.18 -0.06 11.45
N THR A 138 -1.62 1.15 11.57
CA THR A 138 -0.86 1.58 12.75
C THR A 138 -1.73 1.61 14.00
N GLU A 139 -2.98 2.05 13.89
CA GLU A 139 -3.91 2.21 15.01
C GLU A 139 -4.63 0.91 15.40
N HIS A 140 -4.85 0.00 14.44
CA HIS A 140 -5.75 -1.13 14.63
C HIS A 140 -5.15 -2.49 14.28
N LEU A 141 -4.37 -2.62 13.22
CA LEU A 141 -3.82 -3.91 12.80
C LEU A 141 -2.55 -4.27 13.60
N TYR A 142 -1.62 -3.33 13.69
CA TYR A 142 -0.31 -3.48 14.29
C TYR A 142 -0.35 -3.82 15.79
N PRO A 143 -1.26 -3.23 16.60
CA PRO A 143 -1.48 -3.69 17.97
C PRO A 143 -1.88 -5.16 18.07
N LEU A 144 -2.61 -5.70 17.10
CA LEU A 144 -3.01 -7.12 17.08
C LEU A 144 -1.81 -8.00 16.77
N VAL A 145 -1.02 -7.64 15.75
CA VAL A 145 0.20 -8.35 15.34
C VAL A 145 1.19 -8.46 16.51
N ARG A 146 1.43 -7.36 17.23
CA ARG A 146 2.32 -7.35 18.41
C ARG A 146 1.85 -8.30 19.53
N ARG A 147 0.54 -8.40 19.78
CA ARG A 147 -0.01 -9.32 20.81
C ARG A 147 0.23 -10.79 20.48
N MET A 148 0.40 -11.14 19.21
CA MET A 148 0.63 -12.51 18.75
C MET A 148 2.08 -12.98 18.86
N GLY A 149 2.98 -12.16 19.43
CA GLY A 149 4.38 -12.54 19.63
C GLY A 149 5.25 -12.36 18.38
N PHE A 150 4.79 -11.58 17.39
CA PHE A 150 5.67 -10.98 16.38
C PHE A 150 6.44 -9.84 17.05
N GLU A 151 7.38 -10.19 17.93
CA GLU A 151 8.38 -9.27 18.45
C GLU A 151 9.56 -9.25 17.47
N GLY A 152 10.00 -8.05 17.09
CA GLY A 152 11.34 -7.81 16.58
C GLY A 152 12.33 -7.70 17.73
#